data_AF-A0A7Y9KJ95-F1
#
_entry.id   AF-A0A7Y9KJ95-F1
#
_cell.length_a   1.000
_cell.length_b   1.000
_cell.length_c   1.000
_cell.angle_alpha   90.00
_cell.angle_beta   90.00
_cell.angle_gamma   90.00
#
_symmetry.space_group_name_H-M   'P 1'
#
loop_
_entity.id
_entity.type
_entity.pdbx_description
1 polymer ?
#
loop_
_entity_poly.entity_id
_entity_poly.type
_entity_poly.pdbx_seq_one_letter_code
_entity_poly.pdbx_strand_id
1 'polypeptide(L)'
;MADSEYVRTQLLVTRPDRLASIIEALRESADELGWELVPETLGGRPVDPVEVERETRALGGVHPVRPHLVRILSQEVDADASPVDAARLLRRAKSRHTDLIGVELDRIATPDA
;
A
#
# COMPACT_ATOMS: atom_id res chain seq x y z
N MET A 1 5.94 8.67 -24.43
CA MET A 1 6.16 8.17 -23.06
C MET A 1 4.77 7.87 -22.52
N ALA A 2 4.41 6.60 -22.32
CA ALA A 2 3.13 6.28 -21.72
C ALA A 2 3.12 6.85 -20.30
N ASP A 3 2.24 7.82 -20.03
CA ASP A 3 1.95 8.27 -18.68
C ASP A 3 1.32 7.08 -17.96
N SER A 4 2.10 6.37 -17.15
CA SER A 4 1.59 5.27 -16.36
C SER A 4 0.67 5.84 -15.29
N GLU A 5 -0.64 5.83 -15.57
CA GLU A 5 -1.66 6.19 -14.60
C GLU A 5 -1.65 5.19 -13.44
N TYR A 6 -1.84 5.68 -12.22
CA TYR A 6 -1.88 4.86 -11.01
C TYR A 6 -3.15 5.15 -10.23
N VAL A 7 -3.57 4.17 -9.42
CA VAL A 7 -4.69 4.31 -8.52
C VAL A 7 -4.27 5.19 -7.35
N ARG A 8 -4.77 6.43 -7.32
CA ARG A 8 -4.39 7.44 -6.33
C ARG A 8 -4.61 7.03 -4.88
N THR A 9 -5.50 6.08 -4.64
CA THR A 9 -5.88 5.63 -3.30
C THR A 9 -5.30 4.27 -2.94
N GLN A 10 -4.38 3.71 -3.74
CA GLN A 10 -3.87 2.36 -3.51
C GLN A 10 -2.34 2.26 -3.68
N LEU A 11 -1.73 1.51 -2.77
CA LEU A 11 -0.35 1.03 -2.88
C LEU A 11 -0.35 -0.48 -3.07
N LEU A 12 0.60 -0.97 -3.86
CA LEU A 12 0.86 -2.38 -4.05
C LEU A 12 2.03 -2.80 -3.15
N VAL A 13 1.84 -3.87 -2.39
CA VAL A 13 2.87 -4.48 -1.52
C VAL A 13 3.22 -5.87 -2.05
N THR A 14 4.45 -6.01 -2.55
CA THR A 14 4.99 -7.25 -3.13
C THR A 14 5.77 -8.10 -2.13
N ARG A 15 5.97 -7.60 -0.91
CA ARG A 15 6.64 -8.27 0.21
C ARG A 15 5.67 -8.53 1.36
N PRO A 16 4.71 -9.45 1.23
CA PRO A 16 3.74 -9.69 2.29
C PRO A 16 4.35 -10.38 3.52
N ASP A 17 5.57 -10.91 3.44
CA ASP A 17 6.37 -11.35 4.60
C ASP A 17 6.80 -10.19 5.52
N ARG A 18 6.62 -8.95 5.04
CA ARG A 18 6.87 -7.68 5.71
C ARG A 18 5.63 -6.78 5.75
N LEU A 19 4.44 -7.32 5.47
CA LEU A 19 3.23 -6.51 5.33
C LEU A 19 2.94 -5.66 6.58
N ALA A 20 2.93 -6.25 7.77
CA ALA A 20 2.69 -5.52 9.02
C ALA A 20 3.76 -4.45 9.25
N SER A 21 5.03 -4.79 9.02
CA SER A 21 6.14 -3.84 9.17
C SER A 21 6.02 -2.65 8.21
N ILE A 22 5.59 -2.92 6.97
CA ILE A 22 5.34 -1.90 5.95
C ILE A 22 4.15 -1.02 6.32
N ILE A 23 3.04 -1.60 6.79
CA ILE A 23 1.85 -0.86 7.21
C ILE A 23 2.18 0.09 8.37
N GLU A 24 2.93 -0.38 9.37
CA GLU A 24 3.36 0.46 10.49
C GLU A 24 4.20 1.67 10.01
N ALA A 25 5.14 1.44 9.10
CA ALA A 25 5.97 2.51 8.53
C ALA A 25 5.16 3.53 7.69
N LEU A 26 4.13 3.05 6.96
CA LEU A 26 3.23 3.92 6.22
C LEU A 26 2.28 4.69 7.14
N ARG A 27 1.83 4.08 8.24
CA ARG A 27 0.83 4.65 9.17
C ARG A 27 1.31 5.96 9.78
N GLU A 28 2.57 6.04 10.19
CA GLU A 28 3.15 7.29 10.72
C GLU A 28 2.99 8.47 9.74
N SER A 29 3.19 8.22 8.45
CA SER A 29 3.02 9.25 7.42
C SER A 29 1.54 9.49 7.07
N ALA A 30 0.69 8.48 7.20
CA ALA A 30 -0.74 8.58 6.93
C ALA A 30 -1.46 9.38 8.02
N ASP A 31 -1.15 9.12 9.30
CA ASP A 31 -1.74 9.81 10.45
C ASP A 31 -1.50 11.32 10.38
N GLU A 32 -0.30 11.75 10.00
CA GLU A 32 0.03 13.18 9.79
C GLU A 32 -0.73 13.83 8.64
N LEU A 33 -1.18 13.03 7.68
CA LEU A 33 -1.97 13.46 6.54
C LEU A 33 -3.48 13.31 6.82
N GLY A 34 -3.87 12.84 8.01
CA GLY A 34 -5.26 12.53 8.33
C GLY A 34 -5.82 11.39 7.49
N TRP A 35 -4.99 10.40 7.15
CA TRP A 35 -5.35 9.27 6.30
C TRP A 35 -5.33 7.95 7.06
N GLU A 36 -6.28 7.07 6.74
CA GLU A 36 -6.37 5.70 7.24
C GLU A 36 -5.86 4.70 6.19
N LEU A 37 -5.22 3.63 6.65
CA LEU A 37 -4.70 2.55 5.81
C LEU A 37 -5.48 1.26 6.03
N VAL A 38 -5.98 0.67 4.94
CA VAL A 38 -6.71 -0.59 4.95
C VAL A 38 -5.94 -1.63 4.11
N PRO A 39 -5.24 -2.58 4.75
CA PRO A 39 -4.60 -3.69 4.05
C PRO A 39 -5.65 -4.62 3.44
N GLU A 40 -5.48 -4.98 2.17
CA GLU A 40 -6.44 -5.78 1.41
C GLU A 40 -5.74 -6.80 0.50
N THR A 41 -6.45 -7.85 0.12
CA THR A 41 -6.08 -8.69 -1.02
C THR A 41 -6.24 -7.91 -2.33
N LEU A 42 -5.66 -8.40 -3.44
CA LEU A 42 -5.90 -7.84 -4.79
C LEU A 42 -7.39 -7.79 -5.19
N GLY A 43 -8.24 -8.60 -4.54
CA GLY A 43 -9.69 -8.60 -4.75
C GLY A 43 -10.45 -7.60 -3.86
N GLY A 44 -9.76 -6.72 -3.12
CA GLY A 44 -10.36 -5.71 -2.25
C GLY A 44 -10.91 -6.24 -0.93
N ARG A 45 -10.61 -7.50 -0.56
CA ARG A 45 -11.00 -8.04 0.75
C ARG A 45 -10.00 -7.62 1.83
N PRO A 46 -10.43 -7.08 2.97
CA PRO A 46 -9.53 -6.69 4.06
C PRO A 46 -8.80 -7.91 4.62
N VAL A 47 -7.57 -7.69 5.08
CA VAL A 47 -6.71 -8.72 5.67
C VAL A 47 -6.07 -8.20 6.95
N ASP A 48 -5.77 -9.12 7.88
CA ASP A 48 -4.87 -8.83 9.00
C ASP A 48 -3.41 -8.95 8.51
N PRO A 49 -2.63 -7.85 8.54
CA PRO A 49 -1.27 -7.87 8.03
C PRO A 49 -0.33 -8.76 8.85
N VAL A 50 -0.59 -8.96 10.15
CA VAL A 50 0.20 -9.84 11.03
C VAL A 50 -0.03 -11.30 10.68
N GLU A 51 -1.28 -11.67 10.41
CA GLU A 51 -1.64 -13.02 9.97
C GLU A 51 -0.96 -13.33 8.62
N VAL A 52 -1.06 -12.41 7.65
CA VAL A 52 -0.43 -12.55 6.33
C VAL A 52 1.09 -12.72 6.44
N GLU A 53 1.78 -11.93 7.27
CA GLU A 53 3.22 -12.10 7.48
C GLU A 53 3.55 -13.49 8.04
N ARG A 54 2.79 -13.95 9.04
CA ARG A 54 2.99 -15.24 9.69
C ARG A 54 2.78 -16.40 8.72
N GLU A 55 1.70 -16.38 7.96
CA GLU A 55 1.41 -17.39 6.93
C GLU A 55 2.49 -17.40 5.85
N THR A 56 2.88 -16.22 5.35
CA THR A 56 3.91 -16.11 4.32
C THR A 56 5.25 -16.68 4.79
N ARG A 57 5.65 -16.42 6.03
CA ARG A 57 6.87 -17.00 6.62
C ARG A 57 6.76 -18.52 6.79
N ALA A 58 5.60 -19.02 7.23
CA ALA A 58 5.36 -20.45 7.40
C ALA A 58 5.45 -21.22 6.07
N LEU A 59 5.07 -20.59 4.96
CA LEU A 59 5.15 -21.16 3.62
C LEU A 59 6.57 -21.24 3.04
N GLY A 60 7.58 -20.66 3.73
CA GLY A 60 9.00 -20.90 3.46
C GLY A 60 9.48 -20.58 2.03
N GLY A 61 8.76 -19.76 1.27
CA GLY A 61 9.08 -19.43 -0.12
C GLY A 61 8.71 -20.49 -1.16
N VAL A 62 8.04 -21.59 -0.76
CA VAL A 62 7.63 -22.67 -1.67
C VAL A 62 6.32 -22.32 -2.40
N HIS A 63 5.51 -21.42 -1.83
CA HIS A 63 4.25 -20.99 -2.41
C HIS A 63 4.40 -19.66 -3.14
N PRO A 64 3.75 -19.46 -4.31
CA PRO A 64 3.69 -18.13 -4.92
C PRO A 64 3.03 -17.16 -3.94
N VAL A 65 3.87 -16.25 -3.43
CA VAL A 65 3.48 -15.23 -2.48
C VAL A 65 2.75 -14.14 -3.26
N ARG A 66 1.45 -13.94 -2.96
CA ARG A 66 0.62 -12.98 -3.69
C ARG A 66 0.83 -11.57 -3.15
N PRO A 67 0.94 -10.55 -4.02
CA PRO A 67 0.97 -9.17 -3.56
C PRO A 67 -0.37 -8.79 -2.93
N HIS A 68 -0.32 -7.76 -2.09
CA HIS A 68 -1.46 -7.20 -1.37
C HIS A 68 -1.62 -5.73 -1.71
N LEU A 69 -2.83 -5.20 -1.55
CA LEU A 69 -3.13 -3.79 -1.69
C LEU A 69 -3.14 -3.11 -0.33
N VAL A 70 -2.83 -1.83 -0.31
CA VAL A 70 -3.07 -0.95 0.84
C VAL A 70 -3.91 0.19 0.34
N ARG A 71 -5.20 0.17 0.68
CA ARG A 71 -6.14 1.23 0.35
C ARG A 71 -5.98 2.37 1.35
N ILE A 72 -5.97 3.60 0.84
CA ILE A 72 -5.79 4.83 1.61
C ILE A 72 -7.12 5.57 1.62
N LEU A 73 -7.62 5.89 2.80
CA LEU A 73 -8.88 6.60 3.02
C LEU A 73 -8.58 7.95 3.67
N SER A 74 -9.31 9.00 3.28
CA SER A 74 -9.26 10.27 4.03
C SER A 74 -10.10 10.13 5.30
N GLN A 75 -9.54 10.52 6.45
CA GLN A 75 -10.31 10.67 7.69
C GLN A 75 -11.00 12.03 7.76
N GLU A 76 -10.57 13.00 6.96
CA GLU A 76 -11.22 14.30 6.89
C GLU A 76 -12.59 14.16 6.22
N VAL A 77 -13.62 14.64 6.91
CA VAL A 77 -15.02 14.68 6.41
C VAL A 77 -15.15 15.64 5.22
N ASP A 78 -14.19 16.55 5.07
CA ASP A 78 -14.13 17.53 4.01
C ASP A 78 -13.28 16.99 2.85
N ALA A 79 -13.95 16.51 1.80
CA ALA A 79 -13.32 15.94 0.62
C ALA A 79 -12.38 16.93 -0.11
N ASP A 80 -12.50 18.23 0.19
CA ASP A 80 -11.68 19.30 -0.37
C ASP A 80 -10.36 19.56 0.38
N ALA A 81 -10.15 18.99 1.58
CA ALA A 81 -9.02 19.37 2.45
C ALA A 81 -7.64 18.89 1.95
N SER A 82 -7.58 17.78 1.22
CA SER A 82 -6.49 17.41 0.31
C SER A 82 -6.86 16.08 -0.35
N PRO A 83 -6.86 15.95 -1.68
CA PRO A 83 -7.13 14.66 -2.31
C PRO A 83 -6.08 13.63 -1.85
N VAL A 84 -6.56 12.43 -1.55
CA VAL A 84 -5.70 11.28 -1.26
C VAL A 84 -4.79 11.01 -2.44
N ASP A 85 -3.51 10.84 -2.16
CA ASP A 85 -2.48 10.55 -3.16
C ASP A 85 -1.45 9.58 -2.59
N ALA A 86 -1.50 8.35 -3.09
CA ALA A 86 -0.58 7.26 -2.78
C ALA A 86 0.88 7.62 -3.08
N ALA A 87 1.16 8.40 -4.12
CA ALA A 87 2.51 8.86 -4.43
C ALA A 87 3.02 9.86 -3.39
N ARG A 88 2.14 10.72 -2.88
CA ARG A 88 2.47 11.63 -1.77
C ARG A 88 2.77 10.84 -0.49
N LEU A 89 1.93 9.87 -0.13
CA LEU A 89 2.16 9.01 1.04
C LEU A 89 3.50 8.28 0.91
N LEU A 90 3.71 7.58 -0.21
CA LEU A 90 4.89 6.77 -0.44
C LEU A 90 6.17 7.60 -0.44
N ARG A 91 6.16 8.79 -1.06
CA ARG A 91 7.32 9.71 -1.05
C ARG A 91 7.64 10.17 0.37
N ARG A 92 6.63 10.54 1.17
CA ARG A 92 6.83 10.96 2.56
C ARG A 92 7.38 9.80 3.40
N ALA A 93 6.77 8.63 3.30
CA ALA A 93 7.22 7.44 4.02
C ALA A 93 8.67 7.05 3.65
N LYS A 94 9.03 7.06 2.36
CA LYS A 94 10.41 6.78 1.90
C LYS A 94 11.44 7.82 2.36
N SER A 95 11.01 9.04 2.67
CA SER A 95 11.93 10.06 3.21
C SER A 95 12.32 9.80 4.68
N ARG A 96 11.55 8.97 5.38
CA ARG A 96 11.75 8.62 6.80
C ARG A 96 12.24 7.19 7.00
N HIS A 97 11.75 6.29 6.16
CA HIS A 97 12.00 4.86 6.25
C HIS A 97 12.75 4.40 5.00
N THR A 98 14.00 3.97 5.15
CA THR A 98 14.82 3.43 4.05
C THR A 98 14.36 2.03 3.63
N ASP A 99 13.59 1.34 4.47
CA ASP A 99 13.33 -0.09 4.36
C ASP A 99 11.95 -0.42 3.76
N LEU A 100 11.32 0.52 3.04
CA LEU A 100 10.07 0.30 2.30
C LEU A 100 10.30 -0.44 0.97
N ILE A 101 11.03 -1.56 1.04
CA ILE A 101 11.30 -2.43 -0.11
C ILE A 101 10.03 -3.22 -0.43
N GLY A 102 9.65 -3.24 -1.71
CA GLY A 102 8.46 -3.96 -2.17
C GLY A 102 7.14 -3.20 -1.98
N VAL A 103 7.21 -1.87 -1.83
CA VAL A 103 6.03 -0.98 -1.87
C VAL A 103 6.08 -0.11 -3.11
N GLU A 104 5.03 -0.19 -3.92
CA GLU A 104 4.92 0.45 -5.22
C GLU A 104 3.55 1.11 -5.39
N LEU A 105 3.43 2.00 -6.38
CA LEU A 105 2.13 2.54 -6.77
C LEU A 105 1.35 1.44 -7.51
N ASP A 106 0.06 1.28 -7.18
CA ASP A 106 -0.79 0.38 -7.94
C ASP A 106 -1.08 1.00 -9.31
N ARG A 107 -0.47 0.44 -10.36
CA ARG A 107 -0.55 1.00 -11.71
C ARG A 107 -1.74 0.43 -12.45
N ILE A 108 -2.51 1.30 -13.07
CA ILE A 108 -3.54 0.88 -14.01
C ILE A 108 -2.78 0.43 -15.25
N ALA A 109 -2.93 -0.83 -15.63
CA ALA A 109 -2.54 -1.27 -16.96
C ALA A 109 -3.52 -0.61 -17.93
N THR A 110 -3.23 0.61 -18.39
CA THR A 110 -3.94 1.20 -19.51
C THR A 110 -3.53 0.40 -20.74
N PRO A 111 -4.42 -0.40 -21.36
CA PRO A 111 -4.10 -0.94 -22.67
C PRO A 111 -3.92 0.27 -23.60
N ASP A 112 -2.72 0.43 -24.15
CA ASP A 112 -2.50 1.32 -25.30
C ASP A 112 -3.55 0.93 -26.36
N ALA A 113 -4.44 1.87 -26.67
CA ALA A 113 -5.48 1.72 -27.69
C ALA A 113 -4.90 1.84 -29.10
#